data_AF-A0A7S1QD87-F1
#
_entry.id   AF-A0A7S1QD87-F1
#
_cell.length_a   1.000
_cell.length_b   1.000
_cell.length_c   1.000
_cell.angle_alpha   90.00
_cell.angle_beta   90.00
_cell.angle_gamma   90.00
#
_symmetry.space_group_name_H-M   'P 1'
#
loop_
_entity.id
_entity.type
_entity.pdbx_description
1 polymer ?
#
loop_
_entity_poly.entity_id
_entity_poly.type
_entity_poly.pdbx_seq_one_letter_code
_entity_poly.pdbx_strand_id
1 'polypeptide(L)'
;VTVSVLYWLLLRCCRVAVEMSIVPITWNEFYRTAQTCRYQHPRALRDQVEALKPACTDLTPYVYRDPSIGALLLAKGKMLNPTPAGEPAVHFAITLKPQFPNAYPILSIEQPPAGWRIANHPHVDREGLCYLD
;
A
#
# COMPACT_ATOMS: atom_id res chain seq x y z
N VAL A 1 41.07 -14.34 -18.97
CA VAL A 1 39.92 -13.48 -18.60
C VAL A 1 39.49 -13.91 -17.21
N THR A 2 39.87 -13.11 -16.22
CA THR A 2 39.99 -13.48 -14.80
C THR A 2 38.65 -13.49 -14.08
N VAL A 3 38.54 -14.34 -13.06
CA VAL A 3 37.41 -14.54 -12.12
C VAL A 3 36.77 -13.23 -11.65
N SER A 4 37.55 -12.14 -11.61
CA SER A 4 37.10 -10.78 -11.30
C SER A 4 36.04 -10.22 -12.25
N VAL A 5 36.10 -10.53 -13.56
CA VAL A 5 35.09 -10.05 -14.53
C VAL A 5 33.75 -10.77 -14.32
N LEU A 6 33.78 -12.06 -13.98
CA LEU A 6 32.58 -12.83 -13.65
C LEU A 6 31.95 -12.37 -12.34
N TYR A 7 32.76 -12.04 -11.32
CA TYR A 7 32.31 -11.47 -10.05
C TYR A 7 31.68 -10.08 -10.22
N TRP A 8 32.26 -9.23 -11.07
CA TRP A 8 31.69 -7.92 -11.41
C TRP A 8 30.41 -8.02 -12.24
N LEU A 9 30.30 -8.99 -13.14
CA LEU A 9 29.07 -9.28 -13.89
C LEU A 9 27.97 -9.83 -12.98
N LEU A 10 28.30 -10.75 -12.05
CA LEU A 10 27.36 -11.26 -11.05
C LEU A 10 26.89 -10.16 -10.10
N LEU A 11 27.79 -9.27 -9.63
CA LEU A 11 27.39 -8.11 -8.82
C LEU A 11 26.55 -7.08 -9.60
N ARG A 12 26.74 -6.95 -10.93
CA ARG A 12 25.88 -6.11 -11.78
C ARG A 12 24.52 -6.76 -12.05
N CYS A 13 24.47 -8.08 -12.27
CA CYS A 13 23.22 -8.83 -12.41
C CYS A 13 22.44 -8.88 -11.08
N CYS A 14 23.12 -8.96 -9.94
CA CYS A 14 22.50 -8.88 -8.61
C CYS A 14 22.07 -7.45 -8.21
N ARG A 15 22.51 -6.40 -8.91
CA ARG A 15 22.24 -5.00 -8.51
C ARG A 15 20.95 -4.39 -9.04
N VAL A 16 20.16 -5.09 -9.86
CA VAL A 16 18.89 -4.53 -10.37
C VAL A 16 17.78 -5.59 -10.47
N ALA A 17 17.72 -6.51 -9.51
CA ALA A 17 16.42 -7.04 -9.11
C ALA A 17 15.89 -6.11 -8.01
N VAL A 18 15.53 -4.88 -8.37
CA VAL A 18 14.78 -4.03 -7.44
C VAL A 18 13.36 -4.57 -7.46
N GLU A 19 13.16 -5.56 -6.61
CA GLU A 19 11.93 -6.34 -6.50
C GLU A 19 10.79 -5.41 -6.08
N MET A 20 9.71 -5.41 -6.87
CA MET A 20 8.46 -4.77 -6.49
C MET A 20 8.03 -5.39 -5.17
N SER A 21 8.03 -4.57 -4.11
CA SER A 21 7.82 -5.07 -2.75
C SER A 21 6.88 -4.16 -1.99
N ILE A 22 5.90 -4.78 -1.33
CA ILE A 22 5.05 -4.15 -0.32
C ILE A 22 5.59 -4.62 1.02
N VAL A 23 6.15 -3.71 1.81
CA VAL A 23 6.74 -4.03 3.11
C VAL A 23 6.06 -3.24 4.22
N PRO A 24 5.75 -3.88 5.37
CA PRO A 24 5.23 -3.19 6.53
C PRO A 24 6.31 -2.24 7.07
N ILE A 25 5.89 -1.07 7.54
CA ILE A 25 6.76 -0.07 8.14
C ILE A 25 6.13 0.47 9.43
N THR A 26 6.84 1.33 10.15
CA THR A 26 6.26 2.08 11.27
C THR A 26 5.56 3.36 10.78
N TRP A 27 4.63 3.91 11.56
CA TRP A 27 4.01 5.21 11.25
C TRP A 27 5.06 6.34 11.14
N ASN A 28 6.13 6.29 11.93
CA ASN A 28 7.22 7.25 11.83
C ASN A 28 7.96 7.15 10.49
N GLU A 29 8.23 5.93 10.02
CA GLU A 29 8.81 5.70 8.70
C GLU A 29 7.86 6.06 7.56
N PHE A 30 6.56 5.86 7.75
CA PHE A 30 5.52 6.25 6.80
C PHE A 30 5.56 7.76 6.53
N TYR A 31 5.55 8.57 7.59
CA TYR A 31 5.64 10.03 7.45
C TYR A 31 7.00 10.50 6.96
N ARG A 32 8.08 9.85 7.40
CA ARG A 32 9.43 10.14 6.88
C ARG A 32 9.51 9.86 5.38
N THR A 33 8.94 8.75 4.94
CA THR A 33 8.89 8.36 3.52
C THR A 33 8.06 9.36 2.72
N ALA A 34 6.93 9.85 3.25
CA ALA A 34 6.17 10.94 2.60
C ALA A 34 7.05 12.17 2.36
N GLN A 35 7.84 12.57 3.36
CA GLN A 35 8.74 13.72 3.28
C GLN A 35 9.89 13.52 2.28
N THR A 36 10.45 12.32 2.21
CA THR A 36 11.62 12.04 1.35
C THR A 36 11.25 11.62 -0.07
N CYS A 37 10.05 11.07 -0.28
CA CYS A 37 9.61 10.51 -1.56
C CYS A 37 8.57 11.39 -2.26
N ARG A 38 8.93 12.63 -2.62
CA ARG A 38 8.17 13.51 -3.54
C ARG A 38 6.65 13.63 -3.31
N TYR A 39 6.12 13.34 -2.10
CA TYR A 39 4.74 13.70 -1.78
C TYR A 39 4.67 15.22 -1.73
N GLN A 40 3.69 15.78 -2.42
CA GLN A 40 3.56 17.23 -2.57
C GLN A 40 3.13 17.89 -1.26
N HIS A 41 2.32 17.19 -0.44
CA HIS A 41 1.72 17.72 0.79
C HIS A 41 1.92 16.78 1.98
N PRO A 42 3.17 16.51 2.41
CA PRO A 42 3.46 15.49 3.43
C PRO A 42 2.89 15.81 4.81
N ARG A 43 2.70 17.11 5.14
CA ARG A 43 2.03 17.54 6.38
C ARG A 43 0.53 17.24 6.34
N ALA A 44 -0.16 17.67 5.28
CA ALA A 44 -1.58 17.38 5.10
C ALA A 44 -1.87 15.88 5.08
N LEU A 45 -0.99 15.07 4.45
CA LEU A 45 -1.05 13.62 4.52
C LEU A 45 -1.02 13.11 5.96
N ARG A 46 -0.05 13.57 6.75
CA ARG A 46 0.06 13.18 8.16
C ARG A 46 -1.20 13.55 8.94
N ASP A 47 -1.67 14.79 8.81
CA ASP A 47 -2.81 15.30 9.57
C ASP A 47 -4.08 14.49 9.26
N GLN A 48 -4.34 14.18 7.98
CA GLN A 48 -5.48 13.38 7.55
C GLN A 48 -5.39 11.92 8.02
N VAL A 49 -4.20 11.33 7.97
CA VAL A 49 -3.99 9.95 8.45
C VAL A 49 -4.18 9.86 9.97
N GLU A 50 -3.64 10.81 10.74
CA GLU A 50 -3.86 10.85 12.19
C GLU A 50 -5.34 11.04 12.55
N ALA A 51 -6.08 11.83 11.76
CA ALA A 51 -7.52 11.99 11.93
C ALA A 51 -8.33 10.71 11.64
N LEU A 52 -7.81 9.80 10.79
CA LEU A 52 -8.47 8.53 10.44
C LEU A 52 -8.26 7.42 11.48
N LYS A 53 -7.11 7.41 12.16
CA LYS A 53 -6.74 6.32 13.10
C LYS A 53 -7.79 6.00 14.18
N PRO A 54 -8.52 6.97 14.78
CA PRO A 54 -9.56 6.66 15.75
C PRO A 54 -10.71 5.84 15.16
N ALA A 55 -11.01 6.02 13.87
CA ALA A 55 -12.08 5.30 13.17
C ALA A 55 -11.61 3.92 12.69
N CYS A 56 -10.31 3.73 12.44
CA CYS A 56 -9.74 2.50 11.92
C CYS A 56 -8.53 2.08 12.78
N THR A 57 -8.81 1.47 13.93
CA THR A 57 -7.81 1.19 14.98
C THR A 57 -6.80 0.11 14.62
N ASP A 58 -7.03 -0.65 13.56
CA ASP A 58 -6.18 -1.75 13.11
C ASP A 58 -5.38 -1.42 11.84
N LEU A 59 -5.31 -0.14 11.46
CA LEU A 59 -4.50 0.31 10.35
C LEU A 59 -3.00 0.06 10.59
N THR A 60 -2.41 -0.68 9.68
CA THR A 60 -0.97 -0.96 9.61
C THR A 60 -0.38 -0.25 8.38
N PRO A 61 0.68 0.55 8.54
CA PRO A 61 1.31 1.25 7.42
C PRO A 61 2.28 0.36 6.66
N TYR A 62 2.33 0.56 5.35
CA TYR A 62 3.20 -0.12 4.40
C TYR A 62 3.79 0.89 3.43
N VAL A 63 4.91 0.51 2.82
CA VAL A 63 5.44 1.16 1.62
C VAL A 63 5.50 0.15 0.49
N TYR A 64 4.98 0.56 -0.66
CA TYR A 64 5.22 -0.10 -1.93
C TYR A 64 6.39 0.57 -2.61
N ARG A 65 7.38 -0.21 -3.05
CA ARG A 65 8.55 0.30 -3.78
C ARG A 65 8.55 -0.27 -5.19
N ASP A 66 8.54 0.64 -6.16
CA ASP A 66 8.61 0.31 -7.58
C ASP A 66 9.69 1.18 -8.25
N PRO A 67 10.61 0.59 -9.02
CA PRO A 67 11.64 1.35 -9.73
C PRO A 67 11.09 2.38 -10.72
N SER A 68 9.92 2.11 -11.30
CA SER A 68 9.30 2.91 -12.36
C SER A 68 8.50 4.09 -11.84
N ILE A 69 7.79 3.92 -10.72
CA ILE A 69 6.90 4.95 -10.17
C ILE A 69 7.35 5.49 -8.80
N GLY A 70 8.38 4.89 -8.19
CA GLY A 70 8.90 5.27 -6.88
C GLY A 70 8.16 4.61 -5.72
N ALA A 71 8.19 5.28 -4.56
CA ALA A 71 7.56 4.76 -3.35
C ALA A 71 6.10 5.25 -3.21
N LEU A 72 5.17 4.32 -3.01
CA LEU A 72 3.79 4.61 -2.63
C LEU A 72 3.55 4.21 -1.18
N LEU A 73 2.67 4.95 -0.52
CA LEU A 73 2.31 4.75 0.88
C LEU A 73 0.95 4.07 0.94
N LEU A 74 0.85 3.01 1.74
CA LEU A 74 -0.38 2.25 1.91
C LEU A 74 -0.70 2.08 3.40
N ALA A 75 -1.98 2.10 3.75
CA ALA A 75 -2.45 1.69 5.07
C ALA A 75 -3.45 0.54 4.89
N LYS A 76 -3.19 -0.60 5.53
CA LYS A 76 -4.07 -1.77 5.47
C LYS A 76 -4.77 -1.99 6.80
N GLY A 77 -6.03 -2.36 6.79
CA GLY A 77 -6.82 -2.65 7.99
C GLY A 77 -7.96 -3.61 7.67
N LYS A 78 -8.80 -3.92 8.66
CA LYS A 78 -10.00 -4.74 8.50
C LYS A 78 -11.20 -3.84 8.29
N MET A 79 -12.10 -4.27 7.41
CA MET A 79 -13.36 -3.58 7.22
C MET A 79 -14.13 -3.52 8.55
N LEU A 80 -14.67 -2.34 8.86
CA LEU A 80 -15.29 -2.04 10.15
C LEU A 80 -16.61 -2.78 10.42
N ASN A 81 -17.19 -3.42 9.40
CA ASN A 81 -18.41 -4.19 9.60
C ASN A 81 -18.10 -5.50 10.32
N PRO A 82 -18.86 -5.84 11.38
CA PRO A 82 -18.75 -7.15 11.97
C PRO A 82 -19.12 -8.18 10.91
N THR A 83 -18.14 -8.95 10.47
CA THR A 83 -18.43 -10.21 9.83
C THR A 83 -19.26 -11.04 10.82
N PRO A 84 -20.30 -11.76 10.35
CA PRO A 84 -21.06 -12.65 11.22
C PRO A 84 -20.13 -13.51 12.08
N ALA A 85 -20.50 -13.78 13.34
CA ALA A 85 -19.62 -14.51 14.25
C ALA A 85 -19.15 -15.84 13.61
N GLY A 86 -17.83 -15.99 13.46
CA GLY A 86 -17.22 -17.16 12.81
C GLY A 86 -16.77 -16.95 11.36
N GLU A 87 -17.11 -15.82 10.74
CA GLU A 87 -16.67 -15.50 9.37
C GLU A 87 -15.31 -14.79 9.34
N PRO A 88 -14.45 -15.11 8.36
CA PRO A 88 -13.12 -14.52 8.22
C PRO A 88 -13.17 -13.01 7.95
N ALA A 89 -12.24 -12.26 8.57
CA ALA A 89 -12.16 -10.81 8.40
C ALA A 89 -11.75 -10.41 6.97
N VAL A 90 -12.49 -9.46 6.39
CA VAL A 90 -12.13 -8.85 5.11
C VAL A 90 -11.18 -7.68 5.37
N HIS A 91 -10.07 -7.66 4.65
CA HIS A 91 -9.08 -6.60 4.75
C HIS A 91 -9.22 -5.62 3.60
N PHE A 92 -8.86 -4.37 3.83
CA PHE A 92 -8.79 -3.33 2.82
C PHE A 92 -7.41 -2.67 2.85
N ALA A 93 -7.06 -2.02 1.75
CA ALA A 93 -5.89 -1.16 1.64
C ALA A 93 -6.30 0.22 1.11
N ILE A 94 -5.74 1.25 1.73
CA ILE A 94 -5.80 2.63 1.26
C ILE A 94 -4.43 2.96 0.69
N THR A 95 -4.36 3.21 -0.62
CA THR A 95 -3.13 3.65 -1.30
C THR A 95 -3.18 5.16 -1.49
N LEU A 96 -2.18 5.85 -0.95
CA LEU A 96 -1.99 7.28 -1.09
C LEU A 96 -1.05 7.56 -2.26
N LYS A 97 -1.46 8.46 -3.16
CA LYS A 97 -0.62 8.94 -4.25
C LYS A 97 0.22 10.14 -3.81
N PRO A 98 1.37 10.41 -4.45
CA PRO A 98 2.21 11.57 -4.13
C PRO A 98 1.49 12.92 -4.18
N GLN A 99 0.40 13.03 -4.94
CA GLN A 99 -0.40 14.26 -5.09
C GLN A 99 -1.46 14.43 -4.00
N PHE A 100 -1.65 13.48 -3.09
CA PHE A 100 -2.59 13.61 -1.97
C PHE A 100 -2.34 14.92 -1.20
N PRO A 101 -3.37 15.70 -0.82
CA PRO A 101 -4.81 15.39 -0.93
C PRO A 101 -5.46 15.75 -2.27
N ASN A 102 -4.72 16.33 -3.22
CA ASN A 102 -5.26 16.75 -4.52
C ASN A 102 -5.52 15.56 -5.46
N ALA A 103 -5.04 14.37 -5.12
CA ALA A 103 -5.47 13.12 -5.71
C ALA A 103 -6.11 12.26 -4.61
N TYR A 104 -7.31 11.74 -4.91
CA TYR A 104 -8.02 10.87 -3.99
C TYR A 104 -7.22 9.59 -3.72
N PRO A 105 -7.25 9.07 -2.47
CA PRO A 105 -6.75 7.75 -2.16
C PRO A 105 -7.43 6.68 -3.01
N ILE A 106 -6.69 5.64 -3.38
CA ILE A 106 -7.29 4.43 -3.97
C ILE A 106 -7.65 3.51 -2.80
N LEU A 107 -8.91 3.10 -2.73
CA LEU A 107 -9.36 2.08 -1.80
C LEU A 107 -9.47 0.75 -2.54
N SER A 108 -8.93 -0.32 -1.96
CA SER A 108 -9.06 -1.66 -2.49
C SER A 108 -9.40 -2.67 -1.40
N ILE A 109 -10.23 -3.65 -1.74
CA ILE A 109 -10.43 -4.86 -0.93
C ILE A 109 -9.24 -5.76 -1.20
N GLU A 110 -8.51 -6.14 -0.14
CA GLU A 110 -7.44 -7.13 -0.26
C GLU A 110 -8.05 -8.51 -0.55
N GLN A 111 -7.24 -9.46 -1.02
CA GLN A 111 -7.71 -10.76 -1.47
C GLN A 111 -8.79 -11.35 -0.54
N PRO A 112 -9.97 -11.70 -1.07
CA PRO A 112 -11.06 -12.20 -0.27
C PRO A 112 -10.65 -13.54 0.39
N PRO A 113 -11.23 -13.88 1.55
CA PRO A 113 -10.97 -15.15 2.22
C PRO A 113 -11.16 -16.36 1.30
N ALA A 114 -10.53 -17.49 1.62
CA ALA A 114 -10.63 -18.70 0.81
C ALA A 114 -12.11 -19.11 0.60
N GLY A 115 -12.48 -19.36 -0.66
CA GLY A 115 -13.86 -19.70 -1.05
C GLY A 115 -14.77 -18.49 -1.28
N TRP A 116 -14.32 -17.27 -0.98
CA TRP A 116 -15.07 -16.04 -1.24
C TRP A 116 -14.68 -15.46 -2.60
N ARG A 117 -15.62 -14.70 -3.19
CA ARG A 117 -15.39 -13.96 -4.42
C ARG A 117 -15.97 -12.56 -4.26
N ILE A 118 -15.29 -11.58 -4.84
CA ILE A 118 -15.81 -10.22 -4.92
C ILE A 118 -17.03 -10.27 -5.84
N ALA A 119 -18.19 -9.93 -5.29
CA ALA A 119 -19.42 -9.85 -6.07
C ALA A 119 -19.32 -8.68 -7.06
N ASN A 120 -19.90 -8.83 -8.26
CA ASN A 120 -20.03 -7.69 -9.16
C ASN A 120 -20.88 -6.63 -8.47
N HIS A 121 -20.30 -5.45 -8.22
CA HIS A 121 -20.96 -4.35 -7.55
C HIS A 121 -20.66 -3.05 -8.30
N PRO A 122 -21.59 -2.07 -8.39
CA PRO A 122 -21.35 -0.82 -9.12
C PRO A 122 -20.11 -0.05 -8.65
N HIS A 123 -19.79 -0.18 -7.36
CA HIS A 123 -18.68 0.52 -6.71
C HIS A 123 -17.44 -0.35 -6.48
N VAL A 124 -17.43 -1.61 -6.92
CA VAL A 124 -16.27 -2.50 -6.72
C VAL A 124 -16.06 -3.36 -7.96
N ASP A 125 -14.87 -3.26 -8.56
CA ASP A 125 -14.53 -4.13 -9.68
C ASP A 125 -14.11 -5.54 -9.24
N ARG A 126 -13.78 -6.40 -10.20
CA ARG A 126 -13.39 -7.79 -9.94
C ARG A 126 -12.03 -7.92 -9.25
N GLU A 127 -11.19 -6.90 -9.35
CA GLU A 127 -9.88 -6.83 -8.68
C GLU A 127 -10.00 -6.25 -7.26
N GLY A 128 -11.21 -5.83 -6.86
CA GLY A 128 -11.49 -5.27 -5.54
C GLY A 128 -11.22 -3.78 -5.43
N LEU A 129 -10.97 -3.08 -6.54
CA LEU A 129 -10.85 -1.62 -6.53
C LEU A 129 -12.21 -0.99 -6.27
N CYS A 130 -12.26 -0.08 -5.30
CA CYS A 130 -13.47 0.62 -4.90
C CYS A 130 -13.59 1.97 -5.61
N TYR A 131 -14.77 2.25 -6.16
CA TYR A 131 -15.15 3.50 -6.82
C TYR A 131 -16.25 4.15 -5.99
N LEU A 132 -15.87 5.16 -5.20
CA LEU A 132 -16.82 5.93 -4.38
C LEU A 132 -17.25 7.16 -5.17
N ASP A 133 -18.55 7.33 -5.34
CA ASP A 133 -19.17 8.50 -6.00
C ASP A 133 -19.24 9.72 -5.06
#